data_AF-A0A966YNY3-F1
#
_entry.id   AF-A0A966YNY3-F1
#
_cell.length_a   1.000
_cell.length_b   1.000
_cell.length_c   1.000
_cell.angle_alpha   90.00
_cell.angle_beta   90.00
_cell.angle_gamma   90.00
#
_symmetry.space_group_name_H-M   'P 1'
#
loop_
_entity.id
_entity.type
_entity.pdbx_description
1 polymer ?
#
loop_
_entity_poly.entity_id
_entity_poly.type
_entity_poly.pdbx_seq_one_letter_code
_entity_poly.pdbx_strand_id
1 'polypeptide(L)'
;MARNAILAGASLVIVGIVVTIASDSESVTSLIPAFIGAVFVGLGLLARAKPDLNHHVMHAAAGLALLGALGSLGSAVGRGSEGWALFAQVATVVILGGFLYRAVQSFRAARLAREAGAA
;
A
#
# COMPACT_ATOMS: atom_id res chain seq x y z
N MET A 1 6.38 5.40 -10.94
CA MET A 1 5.83 4.86 -9.67
C MET A 1 4.34 4.61 -9.67
N ALA A 2 3.53 5.43 -10.35
CA ALA A 2 2.08 5.29 -10.38
C ALA A 2 1.57 3.87 -10.70
N ARG A 3 2.20 3.15 -11.65
CA ARG A 3 1.86 1.74 -11.96
C ARG A 3 1.99 0.82 -10.75
N ASN A 4 3.03 0.97 -9.93
CA ASN A 4 3.23 0.15 -8.74
C ASN A 4 2.18 0.46 -7.66
N ALA A 5 1.76 1.71 -7.53
CA ALA A 5 0.69 2.11 -6.60
C ALA A 5 -0.64 1.50 -7.01
N ILE A 6 -0.97 1.53 -8.30
CA ILE A 6 -2.18 0.90 -8.85
C ILE A 6 -2.15 -0.62 -8.63
N LEU A 7 -1.02 -1.28 -8.92
CA LEU A 7 -0.89 -2.72 -8.73
C LEU A 7 -0.99 -3.11 -7.25
N ALA A 8 -0.29 -2.40 -6.35
CA ALA A 8 -0.38 -2.64 -4.92
C ALA A 8 -1.80 -2.42 -4.39
N GLY A 9 -2.45 -1.34 -4.81
CA GLY A 9 -3.84 -1.04 -4.45
C GLY A 9 -4.82 -2.10 -4.96
N ALA A 10 -4.69 -2.52 -6.22
CA ALA A 10 -5.52 -3.58 -6.78
C ALA A 10 -5.34 -4.91 -6.04
N SER A 11 -4.10 -5.29 -5.72
CA SER A 11 -3.83 -6.48 -4.91
C SER A 11 -4.48 -6.40 -3.52
N LEU A 12 -4.43 -5.24 -2.87
CA LEU A 12 -5.09 -5.01 -1.58
C LEU A 12 -6.61 -5.11 -1.66
N VAL A 13 -7.21 -4.59 -2.73
CA VAL A 13 -8.66 -4.75 -3.00
C VAL A 13 -9.02 -6.23 -3.15
N ILE A 14 -8.25 -6.97 -3.95
CA ILE A 14 -8.49 -8.42 -4.14
C ILE A 14 -8.36 -9.17 -2.81
N VAL A 15 -7.31 -8.90 -2.03
CA VAL A 15 -7.12 -9.54 -0.72
C VAL A 15 -8.30 -9.23 0.22
N GLY A 16 -8.75 -7.98 0.29
CA GLY A 16 -9.89 -7.61 1.12
C GLY A 16 -11.17 -8.35 0.73
N ILE A 17 -11.49 -8.39 -0.57
CA ILE A 17 -12.69 -9.10 -1.08
C ILE A 17 -12.60 -10.61 -0.80
N VAL A 18 -11.46 -11.23 -1.11
CA VAL A 18 -11.25 -12.67 -0.90
C VAL A 18 -11.38 -13.02 0.58
N VAL A 19 -10.78 -12.24 1.46
CA VAL A 19 -10.87 -12.45 2.91
C VAL A 19 -12.31 -12.29 3.39
N THR A 20 -13.04 -11.25 2.99
CA THR A 20 -14.44 -11.06 3.41
C THR A 20 -15.30 -12.25 3.03
N ILE A 21 -15.17 -12.76 1.79
CA ILE A 21 -15.93 -13.92 1.31
C ILE A 21 -15.48 -15.21 2.01
N ALA A 22 -14.18 -15.47 2.09
CA ALA A 22 -13.64 -16.72 2.64
C ALA A 22 -13.82 -16.85 4.17
N SER A 23 -13.93 -15.72 4.87
CA SER A 23 -14.14 -15.68 6.31
C SER A 23 -15.61 -15.75 6.71
N ASP A 24 -16.54 -15.73 5.74
CA ASP A 24 -17.97 -15.48 5.95
C ASP A 24 -18.23 -14.29 6.89
N SER A 25 -17.37 -13.27 6.77
CA SER A 25 -17.33 -12.18 7.74
C SER A 25 -18.41 -11.17 7.39
N GLU A 26 -19.49 -11.12 8.18
CA GLU A 26 -20.46 -10.02 8.12
C GLU A 26 -19.89 -8.68 8.62
N SER A 27 -18.66 -8.66 9.12
CA SER A 27 -18.05 -7.46 9.66
C SER A 27 -17.49 -6.56 8.57
N VAL A 28 -17.93 -5.30 8.59
CA VAL A 28 -17.40 -4.20 7.77
C VAL A 28 -15.89 -3.99 8.02
N THR A 29 -15.36 -4.41 9.16
CA THR A 29 -13.92 -4.28 9.46
C THR A 29 -13.05 -5.19 8.58
N SER A 30 -13.60 -6.26 8.01
CA SER A 30 -12.88 -7.13 7.05
C SER A 30 -12.54 -6.42 5.73
N LEU A 31 -13.27 -5.34 5.39
CA LEU A 31 -13.09 -4.55 4.17
C LEU A 31 -12.01 -3.47 4.29
N ILE A 32 -11.40 -3.29 5.46
CA ILE A 32 -10.33 -2.29 5.66
C ILE A 32 -9.19 -2.42 4.62
N PRO A 33 -8.66 -3.62 4.32
CA PRO A 33 -7.64 -3.78 3.27
C PRO A 33 -8.13 -3.33 1.89
N ALA A 34 -9.40 -3.58 1.56
CA ALA A 34 -9.99 -3.15 0.30
C ALA A 34 -10.17 -1.62 0.24
N PHE A 35 -10.57 -0.99 1.34
CA PHE A 35 -10.67 0.47 1.42
C PHE A 35 -9.29 1.13 1.24
N ILE A 36 -8.26 0.61 1.93
CA ILE A 36 -6.88 1.08 1.75
C ILE A 36 -6.44 0.87 0.30
N GLY A 37 -6.73 -0.30 -0.28
CA GLY A 37 -6.43 -0.59 -1.67
C GLY A 37 -7.08 0.37 -2.66
N ALA A 38 -8.35 0.72 -2.45
CA ALA A 38 -9.08 1.69 -3.27
C ALA A 38 -8.44 3.08 -3.23
N VAL A 39 -8.03 3.54 -2.05
CA VAL A 39 -7.29 4.82 -1.91
C VAL A 39 -5.97 4.76 -2.68
N PHE A 40 -5.23 3.64 -2.61
CA PHE A 40 -3.99 3.46 -3.38
C PHE A 40 -4.19 3.49 -4.89
N VAL A 41 -5.26 2.85 -5.39
CA VAL A 41 -5.62 2.92 -6.80
C VAL A 41 -5.95 4.36 -7.20
N GLY A 42 -6.74 5.07 -6.40
CA GLY A 42 -7.07 6.48 -6.62
C GLY A 42 -5.84 7.39 -6.68
N LEU A 43 -4.93 7.26 -5.72
CA LEU A 43 -3.65 7.98 -5.71
C LEU A 43 -2.79 7.63 -6.93
N GLY A 44 -2.76 6.35 -7.32
CA GLY A 44 -2.03 5.89 -8.51
C GLY A 44 -2.61 6.43 -9.82
N LEU A 45 -3.94 6.53 -9.94
CA LEU A 45 -4.60 7.15 -11.10
C LEU A 45 -4.38 8.66 -11.12
N LEU A 46 -4.46 9.34 -9.98
CA LEU A 46 -4.19 10.77 -9.88
C LEU A 46 -2.75 11.11 -10.26
N ALA A 47 -1.79 10.30 -9.80
CA ALA A 47 -0.38 10.37 -10.19
C ALA A 47 -0.19 10.22 -11.71
N ARG A 48 -0.98 9.35 -12.37
CA ARG A 48 -0.95 9.22 -13.84
C ARG A 48 -1.58 10.44 -14.55
N ALA A 49 -2.70 10.93 -14.05
CA ALA A 49 -3.46 12.00 -14.68
C ALA A 49 -2.77 13.37 -14.54
N LYS A 50 -2.04 13.61 -13.46
CA LYS A 50 -1.36 14.88 -13.18
C LYS A 50 0.15 14.68 -12.96
N PRO A 51 0.95 14.63 -14.04
CA PRO A 51 2.39 14.41 -13.92
C PRO A 51 3.11 15.51 -13.14
N ASP A 52 2.60 16.74 -13.12
CA ASP A 52 3.17 17.85 -12.34
C ASP A 52 3.05 17.62 -10.82
N LEU A 53 2.03 16.89 -10.38
CA LEU A 53 1.82 16.53 -8.97
C LEU A 53 2.42 15.17 -8.59
N ASN A 54 3.05 14.44 -9.52
CA ASN A 54 3.52 13.07 -9.28
C ASN A 54 4.40 12.97 -8.04
N HIS A 55 5.30 13.93 -7.82
CA HIS A 55 6.21 13.91 -6.68
C HIS A 55 5.48 13.97 -5.33
N HIS A 56 4.49 14.85 -5.19
CA HIS A 56 3.69 14.97 -3.96
C HIS A 56 2.79 13.76 -3.75
N VAL A 57 2.12 13.32 -4.81
CA VAL A 57 1.23 12.15 -4.74
C VAL A 57 2.03 10.88 -4.40
N MET A 58 3.27 10.77 -4.88
CA MET A 58 4.14 9.64 -4.57
C MET A 58 4.63 9.63 -3.12
N HIS A 59 4.95 10.80 -2.54
CA HIS A 59 5.26 10.89 -1.10
C HIS A 59 4.03 10.61 -0.24
N ALA A 60 2.87 11.13 -0.62
CA ALA A 60 1.60 10.85 0.07
C ALA A 60 1.26 9.36 0.03
N ALA A 61 1.42 8.69 -1.12
CA ALA A 61 1.22 7.25 -1.25
C ALA A 61 2.23 6.45 -0.41
N ALA A 62 3.50 6.86 -0.36
CA ALA A 62 4.49 6.21 0.50
C ALA A 62 4.16 6.39 1.99
N GLY A 63 3.74 7.59 2.41
CA GLY A 63 3.30 7.85 3.79
C GLY A 63 2.08 7.00 4.17
N LEU A 64 1.08 6.92 3.28
CA LEU A 64 -0.10 6.09 3.50
C LEU A 64 0.25 4.60 3.56
N ALA A 65 1.21 4.14 2.75
CA ALA A 65 1.67 2.75 2.78
C ALA A 65 2.31 2.42 4.12
N LEU A 66 3.12 3.35 4.65
CA LEU A 66 3.75 3.21 5.95
C LEU A 66 2.71 3.12 7.07
N LEU A 67 1.73 4.03 7.06
CA LEU A 67 0.63 4.01 8.04
C LEU A 67 -0.20 2.72 7.96
N GLY A 68 -0.55 2.28 6.75
CA GLY A 68 -1.30 1.03 6.55
C GLY A 68 -0.52 -0.21 6.98
N ALA A 69 0.79 -0.25 6.70
CA ALA A 69 1.66 -1.35 7.11
C ALA A 69 1.78 -1.38 8.64
N LEU A 70 2.08 -0.26 9.28
CA LEU A 70 2.21 -0.17 10.74
C LEU A 70 0.89 -0.44 11.46
N GLY A 71 -0.24 0.06 10.95
CA GLY A 71 -1.56 -0.22 11.51
C GLY A 71 -1.92 -1.71 11.44
N SER A 72 -1.57 -2.37 10.34
CA SER A 72 -1.80 -3.81 10.17
C SER A 72 -0.87 -4.64 11.06
N LEU A 73 0.41 -4.26 11.16
CA LEU A 73 1.40 -4.91 12.02
C LEU A 73 1.03 -4.76 13.51
N GLY A 74 0.65 -3.56 13.93
CA GLY A 74 0.22 -3.28 15.30
C GLY A 74 -1.06 -4.04 15.66
N SER A 75 -1.99 -4.17 14.71
CA SER A 75 -3.20 -4.99 14.92
C SER A 75 -2.88 -6.49 14.99
N ALA A 76 -1.95 -6.98 14.17
CA ALA A 76 -1.55 -8.38 14.16
C ALA A 76 -0.88 -8.82 15.46
N VAL A 77 0.06 -8.00 15.95
CA VAL A 77 0.84 -8.31 17.15
C VAL A 77 0.06 -7.95 18.42
N GLY A 78 -0.68 -6.84 18.42
CA GLY A 78 -1.28 -6.28 19.64
C GLY A 78 -2.66 -6.82 19.99
N ARG A 79 -3.42 -7.38 19.03
CA ARG A 79 -4.79 -7.85 19.26
C ARG A 79 -4.95 -9.37 19.25
N GLY A 80 -3.88 -10.14 19.03
CA GLY A 80 -3.95 -11.59 18.94
C GLY A 80 -4.85 -12.07 17.79
N SER A 81 -4.67 -11.50 16.60
CA SER A 81 -5.44 -11.90 15.42
C SER A 81 -5.15 -13.33 15.02
N GLU A 82 -6.19 -14.10 14.68
CA GLU A 82 -6.07 -15.48 14.20
C GLU A 82 -6.82 -15.69 12.88
N GLY A 83 -6.57 -16.84 12.24
CA GLY A 83 -7.25 -17.27 11.03
C GLY A 83 -7.14 -16.27 9.87
N TRP A 84 -8.26 -16.01 9.20
CA TRP A 84 -8.33 -15.13 8.03
C TRP A 84 -8.00 -13.67 8.34
N ALA A 85 -8.26 -13.20 9.56
CA ALA A 85 -7.91 -11.85 9.97
C ALA A 85 -6.39 -11.65 10.03
N LEU A 86 -5.66 -12.62 10.59
CA LEU A 86 -4.20 -12.61 10.60
C LEU A 86 -3.64 -12.69 9.17
N PHE A 87 -4.20 -13.56 8.32
CA PHE A 87 -3.81 -13.66 6.93
C PHE A 87 -3.95 -12.31 6.20
N ALA A 88 -5.09 -11.64 6.36
CA ALA A 88 -5.34 -10.34 5.75
C ALA A 88 -4.33 -9.27 6.20
N GLN A 89 -4.00 -9.25 7.49
CA GLN A 89 -3.04 -8.30 8.04
C GLN A 89 -1.62 -8.57 7.53
N VAL A 90 -1.18 -9.83 7.54
CA VAL A 90 0.14 -10.21 7.00
C VAL A 90 0.22 -9.90 5.51
N ALA A 91 -0.81 -10.25 4.73
CA ALA A 91 -0.86 -9.94 3.31
C ALA A 91 -0.79 -8.42 3.06
N THR A 92 -1.52 -7.63 3.85
CA THR A 92 -1.49 -6.17 3.79
C THR A 92 -0.10 -5.61 4.09
N VAL A 93 0.56 -6.10 5.14
CA VAL A 93 1.93 -5.73 5.49
C VAL A 93 2.92 -6.06 4.37
N VAL A 94 2.81 -7.25 3.78
CA VAL A 94 3.71 -7.69 2.70
C VAL A 94 3.52 -6.83 1.45
N ILE A 95 2.28 -6.56 1.04
CA ILE A 95 2.00 -5.74 -0.15
C ILE A 95 2.47 -4.30 0.04
N LEU A 96 2.12 -3.68 1.18
CA LEU A 96 2.52 -2.31 1.49
C LEU A 96 4.03 -2.19 1.72
N GLY A 97 4.64 -3.16 2.39
CA GLY A 97 6.09 -3.25 2.57
C GLY A 97 6.84 -3.36 1.25
N GLY A 98 6.35 -4.19 0.31
CA GLY A 98 6.89 -4.30 -1.03
C GLY A 98 6.78 -2.98 -1.82
N PHE A 99 5.65 -2.27 -1.68
CA PHE A 99 5.48 -0.95 -2.27
C PHE A 99 6.47 0.08 -1.68
N LEU A 100 6.60 0.12 -0.35
CA LEU A 100 7.55 1.00 0.35
C LEU A 100 9.00 0.73 -0.07
N TYR A 101 9.39 -0.54 -0.17
CA TYR A 101 10.73 -0.92 -0.63
C TYR A 101 11.02 -0.32 -2.02
N ARG A 102 10.08 -0.48 -2.96
CA ARG A 102 10.21 0.14 -4.28
C ARG A 102 10.26 1.67 -4.18
N ALA A 103 9.43 2.29 -3.34
CA ALA A 103 9.40 3.74 -3.14
C ALA A 103 10.77 4.27 -2.70
N VAL A 104 11.38 3.65 -1.69
CA VAL A 104 12.73 3.98 -1.21
C VAL A 104 13.78 3.84 -2.31
N GLN A 105 13.72 2.76 -3.09
CA GLN A 105 14.66 2.56 -4.21
C GLN A 105 14.52 3.66 -5.27
N SER A 106 13.30 4.16 -5.53
CA SER A 106 13.12 5.29 -6.46
C SER A 106 13.71 6.59 -5.94
N PHE A 107 13.62 6.85 -4.63
CA PHE A 107 14.24 8.04 -4.02
C PHE A 107 15.77 7.95 -4.06
N ARG A 108 16.34 6.77 -3.76
CA ARG A 108 17.78 6.53 -3.91
C ARG A 108 18.26 6.74 -5.34
N ALA A 109 17.54 6.18 -6.32
CA ALA A 109 17.89 6.34 -7.74
C ALA A 109 17.87 7.83 -8.15
N ALA A 110 16.85 8.58 -7.74
CA ALA A 110 16.78 10.02 -8.00
C ALA A 110 17.91 10.81 -7.32
N ARG A 111 18.31 10.43 -6.10
CA ARG A 111 19.46 11.05 -5.40
C ARG A 111 20.77 10.80 -6.15
N LEU A 112 21.04 9.55 -6.53
CA LEU A 112 22.25 9.17 -7.26
C LEU A 112 22.34 9.86 -8.63
N ALA A 113 21.22 9.99 -9.35
CA ALA A 113 21.18 10.68 -10.64
C ALA A 113 21.51 12.18 -10.51
N ARG A 114 21.10 12.83 -9.41
CA ARG A 114 21.47 14.23 -9.13
C ARG A 114 22.95 14.39 -8.80
N GLU A 115 23.54 13.44 -8.08
CA GLU A 115 24.97 13.44 -7.77
C GLU A 115 25.82 13.21 -9.02
N ALA A 116 25.41 12.29 -9.91
CA ALA A 116 26.12 11.99 -11.15
C ALA A 116 26.01 13.11 -12.21
N GLY A 117 24.93 13.88 -12.22
CA GLY A 117 24.77 15.04 -13.11
C GLY A 117 25.40 16.32 -12.59
N ALA A 118 25.88 16.34 -11.34
CA ALA A 118 26.61 17.44 -10.73
C ALA A 118 28.14 17.26 -10.79
N ALA A 119 28.61 16.13 -11.33
CA ALA A 119 30.01 15.78 -11.58
C ALA A 119 30.32 15.89 -13.07
#